data_AF-A0A023G5Y7-F1
#
_entry.id   AF-A0A023G5Y7-F1
#
_cell.length_a   1.000
_cell.length_b   1.000
_cell.length_c   1.000
_cell.angle_alpha   90.00
_cell.angle_beta   90.00
_cell.angle_gamma   90.00
#
_symmetry.space_group_name_H-M   'P 1'
#
loop_
_entity.id
_entity.type
_entity.pdbx_description
1 polymer ?
#
loop_
_entity_poly.entity_id
_entity_poly.type
_entity_poly.pdbx_seq_one_letter_code
_entity_poly.pdbx_strand_id
1 'polypeptide(L)'
;MAETDAMAEGVDASGKTVLYLDFNSFVTAAGQGNMQNVVIVNSGSGGTNISSVHGANISKVYEVPLEDITRPIPVTHFDEDKVRAIAELLQNPSTKDQVAPVDILWIKGTEGGNYYYSFGGNHRFEACYRLGLTTIRAKLIRSAPAALPLYLGGSTPDLK
;
A
#
# COMPACT_ATOMS: atom_id res chain seq x y z
N MET A 1 7.56 -29.52 39.25
CA MET A 1 6.15 -29.62 38.80
C MET A 1 5.91 -28.35 38.00
N ALA A 2 6.18 -28.37 36.68
CA ALA A 2 5.23 -28.70 35.58
C ALA A 2 4.17 -27.58 35.45
N GLU A 3 3.92 -26.87 34.34
CA GLU A 3 4.08 -27.02 32.87
C GLU A 3 4.00 -25.60 32.22
N THR A 4 4.85 -25.24 31.24
CA THR A 4 4.58 -24.91 29.80
C THR A 4 3.29 -24.12 29.53
N ASP A 5 3.27 -23.00 28.80
CA ASP A 5 3.38 -22.92 27.33
C ASP A 5 3.30 -21.44 26.88
N ALA A 6 4.18 -20.95 25.99
CA ALA A 6 4.06 -19.60 25.41
C ALA A 6 4.62 -19.50 23.97
N MET A 7 4.71 -20.62 23.26
CA MET A 7 5.26 -20.66 21.89
C MET A 7 4.44 -21.68 21.10
N ALA A 8 3.33 -21.23 20.50
CA ALA A 8 2.61 -22.06 19.55
C ALA A 8 3.41 -22.10 18.23
N GLU A 9 4.23 -23.14 18.08
CA GLU A 9 4.88 -23.46 16.80
C GLU A 9 3.85 -24.14 15.90
N GLY A 10 3.52 -23.49 14.78
CA GLY A 10 2.68 -24.05 13.73
C GLY A 10 3.47 -24.20 12.45
N VAL A 11 3.18 -25.21 11.64
CA VAL A 11 3.78 -25.35 10.30
C VAL A 11 2.76 -24.88 9.26
N ASP A 12 3.14 -23.92 8.41
CA ASP A 12 2.24 -23.46 7.35
C ASP A 12 2.06 -24.51 6.24
N ALA A 13 1.12 -24.28 5.33
CA ALA A 13 0.80 -25.19 4.23
C ALA A 13 1.98 -25.45 3.26
N SER A 14 3.11 -24.73 3.42
CA SER A 14 4.35 -24.92 2.67
C SER A 14 5.44 -25.71 3.43
N GLY A 15 5.15 -26.16 4.65
CA GLY A 15 6.08 -26.92 5.48
C GLY A 15 7.03 -26.07 6.31
N LYS A 16 6.81 -24.75 6.42
CA LYS A 16 7.68 -23.85 7.18
C LYS A 16 7.17 -23.65 8.60
N THR A 17 8.08 -23.72 9.58
CA THR A 17 7.80 -23.38 10.98
C THR A 17 7.50 -21.89 11.11
N VAL A 18 6.32 -21.58 11.62
CA VAL A 18 5.80 -20.25 11.91
C VAL A 18 5.65 -20.12 13.41
N LEU A 19 6.32 -19.12 13.98
CA LEU A 19 6.18 -18.76 15.39
C LEU A 19 5.05 -17.76 15.54
N TYR A 20 3.97 -18.14 16.22
CA TYR A 20 2.88 -17.24 16.56
C TYR A 20 3.21 -16.52 17.87
N LEU A 21 3.64 -15.27 17.77
CA LEU A 21 3.85 -14.41 18.93
C LEU A 21 2.51 -13.76 19.32
N ASP A 22 2.02 -14.06 20.52
CA ASP A 22 0.84 -13.42 21.09
C ASP A 22 1.16 -11.97 21.48
N PHE A 23 0.49 -11.02 20.82
CA PHE A 23 0.67 -9.58 21.04
C PHE A 23 0.18 -9.12 22.42
N ASN A 24 -0.72 -9.84 23.07
CA ASN A 24 -1.23 -9.45 24.39
C ASN A 24 -0.19 -9.65 25.51
N SER A 25 0.78 -10.55 25.30
CA SER A 25 1.83 -10.84 26.29
C SER A 25 2.91 -9.74 26.38
N PHE A 26 3.02 -8.86 25.38
CA PHE A 26 3.98 -7.74 25.39
C PHE A 26 3.57 -6.60 26.34
N VAL A 27 2.28 -6.47 26.65
CA VAL A 27 1.74 -5.39 27.48
C VAL A 27 2.18 -5.53 28.94
N THR A 28 2.55 -6.74 29.39
CA THR A 28 2.94 -7.00 30.79
C THR A 28 4.44 -6.84 31.06
N ALA A 29 5.30 -6.76 30.02
CA ALA A 29 6.76 -6.73 30.20
C ALA A 29 7.40 -5.33 30.13
N ALA A 30 6.66 -4.28 29.75
CA ALA A 30 7.17 -2.92 29.66
C ALA A 30 6.54 -2.03 30.74
N GLY A 31 7.22 -1.89 31.88
CA GLY A 31 6.97 -0.77 32.79
C GLY A 31 7.11 0.57 32.05
N GLN A 32 6.36 1.57 32.51
CA GLN A 32 6.20 2.94 31.95
C GLN A 32 7.36 3.38 31.03
N GLY A 33 7.23 3.10 29.74
CA GLY A 33 8.19 3.48 28.71
C GLY A 33 7.45 3.84 27.44
N ASN A 34 7.84 4.96 26.82
CA ASN A 34 7.20 5.51 25.63
C ASN A 34 7.29 4.53 24.45
N MET A 35 6.14 3.97 24.04
CA MET A 35 5.99 2.91 23.03
C MET A 35 6.31 3.34 21.58
N GLN A 36 6.79 4.56 21.36
CA GLN A 36 7.08 5.08 20.01
C GLN A 36 8.42 4.60 19.43
N ASN A 37 9.27 3.92 20.22
CA ASN A 37 10.64 3.55 19.82
C ASN A 37 10.93 2.04 19.79
N VAL A 38 9.92 1.17 19.70
CA VAL A 38 10.14 -0.28 19.57
C VAL A 38 10.36 -0.63 18.09
N VAL A 39 11.60 -0.97 17.73
CA VAL A 39 11.97 -1.44 16.38
C VAL A 39 11.99 -2.97 16.39
N ILE A 40 11.02 -3.59 15.71
CA ILE A 40 11.03 -5.03 15.46
C ILE A 40 11.85 -5.27 14.18
N VAL A 41 13.07 -5.77 14.35
CA VAL A 41 13.95 -6.18 13.22
C VAL A 41 13.71 -7.65 12.90
N ASN A 42 13.03 -7.91 11.78
CA ASN A 42 12.93 -9.26 11.21
C ASN A 42 14.12 -9.49 10.26
N SER A 43 15.14 -10.17 10.73
CA SER A 43 16.30 -10.56 9.92
C SER A 43 15.96 -11.81 9.10
N GLY A 44 15.19 -11.63 8.01
CA GLY A 44 14.92 -12.66 7.02
C GLY A 44 15.47 -12.27 5.65
N SER A 45 16.61 -12.84 5.27
CA SER A 45 17.19 -12.73 3.93
C SER A 45 16.27 -13.34 2.85
N GLY A 46 16.03 -12.59 1.78
CA GLY A 46 15.54 -13.09 0.49
C GLY A 46 14.19 -12.53 0.04
N GLY A 47 14.23 -11.49 -0.81
CA GLY A 47 13.09 -11.00 -1.59
C GLY A 47 12.37 -9.80 -0.96
N THR A 48 12.86 -8.59 -1.22
CA THR A 48 12.24 -7.33 -0.79
C THR A 48 10.90 -7.10 -1.48
N ASN A 49 9.84 -7.72 -0.96
CA ASN A 49 8.50 -7.13 -1.03
C ASN A 49 8.34 -6.29 0.23
N ILE A 50 8.71 -5.01 0.13
CA ILE A 50 8.33 -4.02 1.13
C ILE A 50 6.80 -3.92 1.05
N SER A 51 6.11 -4.73 1.85
CA SER A 51 4.68 -4.61 2.03
C SER A 51 4.45 -3.30 2.79
N SER A 52 4.03 -2.28 2.05
CA SER A 52 3.37 -1.10 2.63
C SER A 52 2.29 -1.57 3.60
N VAL A 53 2.07 -0.84 4.70
CA VAL A 53 0.99 -1.12 5.68
C VAL A 53 -0.39 -1.27 5.00
N HIS A 54 -0.57 -0.70 3.81
CA HIS A 54 -1.78 -0.83 2.98
C HIS A 54 -1.88 -2.14 2.17
N GLY A 55 -0.84 -2.98 2.18
CA GLY A 55 -0.74 -4.21 1.38
C GLY A 55 -1.33 -5.47 2.03
N ALA A 56 -1.68 -5.42 3.32
CA ALA A 56 -2.02 -6.61 4.10
C ALA A 56 -3.39 -7.24 3.77
N ASN A 57 -4.26 -6.58 2.98
CA ASN A 57 -5.61 -7.11 2.70
C ASN A 57 -6.06 -7.02 1.22
N ILE A 58 -5.26 -6.44 0.33
CA ILE A 58 -5.66 -6.22 -1.07
C ILE A 58 -4.68 -6.93 -2.00
N SER A 59 -5.06 -8.15 -2.39
CA SER A 59 -4.23 -9.06 -3.20
C SER A 59 -4.39 -8.86 -4.71
N LYS A 60 -5.40 -8.08 -5.16
CA LYS A 60 -5.70 -7.94 -6.59
C LYS A 60 -5.21 -6.61 -7.15
N VAL A 61 -4.34 -6.71 -8.15
CA VAL A 61 -3.88 -5.60 -8.98
C VAL A 61 -4.77 -5.49 -10.21
N TYR A 62 -5.11 -4.26 -10.59
CA TYR A 62 -5.94 -3.93 -11.74
C TYR A 62 -5.19 -2.97 -12.66
N GLU A 63 -5.47 -3.02 -13.95
CA GLU A 63 -5.10 -1.97 -14.91
C GLU A 63 -6.23 -0.94 -14.90
N VAL A 64 -5.99 0.23 -14.33
CA VAL A 64 -6.99 1.29 -14.14
C VAL A 64 -6.75 2.40 -15.17
N PRO A 65 -7.77 2.86 -15.92
CA PRO A 65 -7.63 3.99 -16.83
C PRO A 65 -7.16 5.24 -16.09
N LEU A 66 -6.16 5.92 -16.63
CA LEU A 66 -5.62 7.14 -16.02
C LEU A 66 -6.63 8.29 -15.96
N GLU A 67 -7.58 8.31 -16.90
CA GLU A 67 -8.66 9.30 -16.98
C GLU A 67 -9.69 9.20 -15.85
N ASP A 68 -9.88 7.99 -15.31
CA ASP A 68 -10.82 7.74 -14.21
C ASP A 68 -10.22 8.14 -12.84
N ILE A 69 -8.91 8.38 -12.78
CA ILE A 69 -8.18 8.61 -11.53
C ILE A 69 -8.10 10.11 -11.24
N THR A 70 -8.77 10.51 -10.16
CA THR A 70 -8.68 11.88 -9.65
C THR A 70 -7.43 12.06 -8.78
N ARG A 71 -6.60 13.04 -9.15
CA ARG A 71 -5.40 13.44 -8.40
C ARG A 71 -5.58 14.86 -7.86
N PRO A 72 -6.14 15.01 -6.64
CA PRO A 72 -6.59 16.31 -6.14
C PRO A 72 -5.44 17.21 -5.66
N ILE A 73 -4.26 16.64 -5.35
CA ILE A 73 -3.10 17.39 -4.88
C ILE A 73 -2.11 17.53 -6.04
N PRO A 74 -1.83 18.77 -6.52
CA PRO A 74 -0.86 18.98 -7.58
C PRO A 74 0.55 18.68 -7.09
N VAL A 75 1.36 18.09 -7.97
CA VAL A 75 2.77 17.82 -7.69
C VAL A 75 3.60 18.95 -8.30
N THR A 76 4.40 19.62 -7.48
CA THR A 76 5.20 20.78 -7.92
C THR A 76 6.55 20.37 -8.52
N HIS A 77 7.12 19.25 -8.06
CA HIS A 77 8.44 18.79 -8.49
C HIS A 77 8.49 17.27 -8.60
N PHE A 78 9.22 16.80 -9.61
CA PHE A 78 9.55 15.39 -9.79
C PHE A 78 11.06 15.18 -9.67
N ASP A 79 11.43 13.98 -9.25
CA ASP A 79 12.80 13.49 -9.32
C ASP A 79 12.94 12.83 -10.70
N GLU A 80 13.58 13.55 -11.61
CA GLU A 80 13.69 13.18 -13.03
C GLU A 80 14.40 11.84 -13.24
N ASP A 81 15.41 11.53 -12.42
CA ASP A 81 16.13 10.27 -12.51
C ASP A 81 15.24 9.09 -12.12
N LYS A 82 14.40 9.26 -11.08
CA LYS A 82 13.41 8.24 -10.71
C LYS A 82 12.32 8.07 -11.76
N VAL A 83 11.80 9.16 -12.32
CA VAL A 83 10.78 9.09 -13.38
C VAL A 83 11.35 8.34 -14.59
N ARG A 84 12.57 8.66 -15.01
CA ARG A 84 13.25 7.99 -16.12
C ARG A 84 13.44 6.50 -15.84
N ALA A 85 13.98 6.13 -14.67
CA ALA A 85 14.18 4.73 -14.30
C ALA A 85 12.86 3.93 -14.28
N ILE A 86 11.77 4.53 -13.78
CA ILE A 86 10.44 3.90 -13.81
C ILE A 86 9.94 3.76 -15.25
N ALA A 87 10.11 4.79 -16.09
CA ALA A 87 9.70 4.74 -17.48
C ALA A 87 10.42 3.63 -18.26
N GLU A 88 11.73 3.47 -18.05
CA GLU A 88 12.52 2.39 -18.64
C GLU A 88 11.97 1.01 -18.24
N LEU A 89 11.64 0.81 -16.96
CA LEU A 89 11.05 -0.43 -16.47
C LEU A 89 9.66 -0.70 -17.07
N LEU A 90 8.85 0.34 -17.26
CA LEU A 90 7.49 0.23 -17.83
C LEU A 90 7.49 -0.03 -19.34
N GLN A 91 8.49 0.48 -20.08
CA GLN A 91 8.62 0.24 -21.52
C GLN A 91 8.94 -1.22 -21.85
N ASN A 92 9.64 -1.92 -20.96
CA ASN A 92 10.01 -3.32 -21.17
C ASN A 92 8.97 -4.27 -20.52
N PRO A 93 8.24 -5.08 -21.33
CA PRO A 93 7.20 -5.98 -20.82
C PRO A 93 7.69 -6.96 -19.75
N SER A 94 8.95 -7.41 -19.83
CA SER A 94 9.52 -8.37 -18.87
C SER A 94 9.84 -7.75 -17.51
N THR A 95 9.96 -6.43 -17.44
CA THR A 95 10.30 -5.70 -16.21
C THR A 95 9.16 -4.84 -15.68
N LYS A 96 8.08 -4.66 -16.44
CA LYS A 96 6.91 -3.86 -16.04
C LYS A 96 6.39 -4.25 -14.66
N ASP A 97 6.39 -5.55 -14.35
CA ASP A 97 5.87 -6.06 -13.09
C ASP A 97 6.72 -5.75 -11.86
N GLN A 98 7.99 -5.34 -12.06
CA GLN A 98 8.88 -4.86 -11.00
C GLN A 98 8.45 -3.49 -10.47
N VAL A 99 7.72 -2.71 -11.28
CA VAL A 99 7.13 -1.46 -10.81
C VAL A 99 5.95 -1.79 -9.90
N ALA A 100 6.09 -1.43 -8.63
CA ALA A 100 5.05 -1.63 -7.64
C ALA A 100 3.76 -0.89 -8.07
N PRO A 101 2.57 -1.53 -7.93
CA PRO A 101 1.30 -0.89 -8.26
C PRO A 101 1.05 0.33 -7.37
N VAL A 102 0.31 1.32 -7.88
CA VAL A 102 -0.13 2.48 -7.10
C VAL A 102 -1.32 2.11 -6.22
N ASP A 103 -1.45 2.78 -5.07
CA ASP A 103 -2.61 2.60 -4.19
C ASP A 103 -3.67 3.64 -4.58
N ILE A 104 -4.87 3.17 -4.91
CA ILE A 104 -6.01 4.01 -5.31
C ILE A 104 -7.15 3.78 -4.33
N LEU A 105 -7.63 4.85 -3.71
CA LEU A 105 -8.84 4.83 -2.91
C LEU A 105 -10.03 4.72 -3.85
N TRP A 106 -10.79 3.63 -3.70
CA TRP A 106 -12.07 3.44 -4.35
C TRP A 106 -13.18 3.78 -3.37
N ILE A 107 -13.90 4.87 -3.64
CA ILE A 107 -14.98 5.37 -2.81
C ILE A 107 -16.28 5.26 -3.60
N LYS A 108 -17.32 4.73 -2.95
CA LYS A 108 -18.67 4.71 -3.50
C LYS A 108 -19.44 5.94 -3.02
N GLY A 109 -19.99 6.71 -3.95
CA GLY A 109 -20.85 7.85 -3.67
C GLY A 109 -22.21 7.44 -3.08
N THR A 110 -22.95 8.42 -2.60
CA THR A 110 -24.26 8.26 -1.95
C THR A 110 -25.36 7.70 -2.86
N GLU A 111 -25.35 8.05 -4.13
CA GLU A 111 -26.18 7.56 -5.25
C GLU A 111 -25.54 6.37 -5.97
N GLY A 112 -24.32 5.98 -5.57
CA GLY A 112 -23.67 4.75 -5.98
C GLY A 112 -22.60 4.89 -7.06
N GLY A 113 -22.21 6.12 -7.41
CA GLY A 113 -21.09 6.40 -8.30
C GLY A 113 -19.76 5.84 -7.76
N ASN A 114 -18.85 5.47 -8.65
CA ASN A 114 -17.51 5.01 -8.28
C ASN A 114 -16.50 6.14 -8.49
N TYR A 115 -15.75 6.45 -7.44
CA TYR A 115 -14.74 7.49 -7.47
C TYR A 115 -13.38 6.90 -7.11
N TYR A 116 -12.37 7.23 -7.91
CA TYR A 116 -11.02 6.70 -7.77
C TYR A 116 -10.06 7.84 -7.46
N TYR A 117 -9.48 7.84 -6.27
CA TYR A 117 -8.55 8.87 -5.82
C TYR A 117 -7.16 8.31 -5.61
N SER A 118 -6.15 9.02 -6.11
CA SER A 118 -4.75 8.72 -5.82
C SER A 118 -4.07 9.94 -5.18
N PHE A 119 -3.44 9.70 -4.03
CA PHE A 119 -2.66 10.69 -3.29
C PHE A 119 -1.15 10.45 -3.37
N GLY A 120 -0.76 9.26 -3.83
CA GLY A 120 0.63 8.82 -3.90
C GLY A 120 1.03 8.38 -5.30
N GLY A 121 2.22 7.79 -5.41
CA GLY A 121 2.71 7.22 -6.67
C GLY A 121 3.04 8.26 -7.74
N ASN A 122 3.27 9.52 -7.37
CA ASN A 122 3.45 10.66 -8.28
C ASN A 122 4.43 10.38 -9.43
N HIS A 123 5.63 9.84 -9.16
CA HIS A 123 6.63 9.51 -10.19
C HIS A 123 6.17 8.38 -11.14
N ARG A 124 5.36 7.43 -10.64
CA ARG A 124 4.79 6.35 -11.47
C ARG A 124 3.73 6.87 -12.42
N PHE A 125 2.86 7.77 -11.96
CA PHE A 125 1.92 8.47 -12.82
C PHE A 125 2.63 9.31 -13.88
N GLU A 126 3.63 10.10 -13.47
CA GLU A 126 4.41 10.93 -14.38
C GLU A 126 5.11 10.09 -15.46
N ALA A 127 5.71 8.97 -15.09
CA ALA A 127 6.28 8.02 -16.05
C ALA A 127 5.22 7.49 -17.03
N CYS A 128 4.03 7.11 -16.55
CA CYS A 128 2.95 6.66 -17.42
C CYS A 128 2.49 7.75 -18.39
N TYR A 129 2.35 8.99 -17.93
CA TYR A 129 1.96 10.13 -18.78
C TYR A 129 3.00 10.44 -19.86
N ARG A 130 4.29 10.46 -19.50
CA ARG A 130 5.38 10.69 -20.48
C ARG A 130 5.47 9.60 -21.53
N LEU A 131 5.12 8.37 -21.18
CA LEU A 131 5.07 7.24 -22.09
C LEU A 131 3.78 7.19 -22.92
N GLY A 132 2.80 8.07 -22.67
CA GLY A 132 1.50 8.05 -23.36
C GLY A 132 0.68 6.80 -23.05
N LEU A 133 0.88 6.18 -21.88
CA LEU A 133 0.05 5.05 -21.45
C LEU A 133 -1.36 5.51 -21.13
N THR A 134 -2.35 4.64 -21.32
CA THR A 134 -3.76 4.91 -21.00
C THR A 134 -4.17 4.33 -19.65
N THR A 135 -3.43 3.34 -19.15
CA THR A 135 -3.72 2.64 -17.89
C THR A 135 -2.51 2.62 -16.96
N ILE A 136 -2.77 2.42 -15.66
CA ILE A 136 -1.75 2.19 -14.64
C ILE A 136 -2.11 0.99 -13.76
N ARG A 137 -1.10 0.20 -13.38
CA ARG A 137 -1.26 -0.88 -12.41
C ARG A 137 -1.56 -0.33 -11.03
N ALA A 138 -2.69 -0.71 -10.46
CA ALA A 138 -3.15 -0.20 -9.18
C ALA A 138 -3.77 -1.26 -8.27
N LYS A 139 -3.66 -1.03 -6.97
CA LYS A 139 -4.43 -1.72 -5.93
C LYS A 139 -5.62 -0.84 -5.56
N LEU A 140 -6.82 -1.37 -5.71
CA LEU A 140 -8.05 -0.67 -5.36
C LEU A 140 -8.37 -0.89 -3.88
N ILE A 141 -8.25 0.18 -3.09
CA ILE A 141 -8.53 0.21 -1.66
C ILE A 141 -9.93 0.74 -1.44
N ARG A 142 -10.89 -0.16 -1.20
CA ARG A 142 -12.25 0.23 -0.84
C ARG A 142 -12.22 1.07 0.44
N SER A 143 -12.73 2.29 0.34
CA SER A 143 -12.71 3.26 1.42
C SER A 143 -14.09 3.88 1.59
N ALA A 144 -14.45 4.18 2.84
CA ALA A 144 -15.67 4.93 3.13
C ALA A 144 -15.50 6.40 2.69
N PRO A 145 -16.59 7.10 2.28
CA PRO A 145 -16.52 8.53 1.97
C PRO A 145 -15.92 9.39 3.08
N ALA A 146 -16.13 8.99 4.35
CA ALA A 146 -15.58 9.66 5.53
C ALA A 146 -14.04 9.59 5.64
N ALA A 147 -13.37 8.75 4.83
CA ALA A 147 -11.91 8.74 4.75
C ALA A 147 -11.36 9.88 3.89
N LEU A 148 -12.13 10.39 2.91
CA LEU A 148 -11.67 11.42 1.98
C LEU A 148 -11.34 12.77 2.67
N PRO A 149 -12.11 13.23 3.68
CA PRO A 149 -11.76 14.39 4.49
C PRO A 149 -10.40 14.33 5.20
N LEU A 150 -9.87 13.14 5.49
CA LEU A 150 -8.53 13.01 6.08
C LEU A 150 -7.43 13.49 5.12
N TYR A 151 -7.70 13.46 3.82
CA TYR A 151 -6.76 13.91 2.78
C TYR A 151 -7.09 15.31 2.26
N LEU A 152 -8.39 15.62 2.07
CA LEU A 152 -8.84 16.85 1.42
C LEU A 152 -9.32 17.94 2.38
N GLY A 153 -9.54 17.61 3.65
CA GLY A 153 -10.08 18.55 4.64
C GLY A 153 -11.38 19.20 4.17
N GLY A 154 -11.44 20.52 4.27
CA GLY A 154 -12.58 21.34 3.83
C GLY A 154 -12.84 21.34 2.33
N SER A 155 -11.91 20.83 1.51
CA SER A 155 -12.04 20.73 0.04
C SER A 155 -12.66 19.40 -0.41
N THR A 156 -13.20 18.61 0.53
CA THR A 156 -13.82 17.32 0.19
C THR A 156 -15.12 17.53 -0.59
N PRO A 157 -15.26 17.01 -1.82
CA PRO A 157 -16.49 17.11 -2.58
C PRO A 157 -17.57 16.19 -2.00
N ASP A 158 -18.84 16.58 -2.20
CA ASP A 158 -19.97 15.69 -1.93
C ASP A 158 -20.12 14.68 -3.07
N LEU A 159 -19.80 13.42 -2.78
CA LEU A 159 -19.80 12.33 -3.77
C LEU A 159 -21.21 11.75 -3.95
N LYS A 160 -21.73 11.83 -5.18
CA LYS A 160 -23.04 11.30 -5.59
C LYS A 160 -22.88 9.89 -6.13
#